data_AF-A0A0D7CIR0-F1
#
_entry.id   AF-A0A0D7CIR0-F1
#
_cell.length_a   1.000
_cell.length_b   1.000
_cell.length_c   1.000
_cell.angle_alpha   90.00
_cell.angle_beta   90.00
_cell.angle_gamma   90.00
#
_symmetry.space_group_name_H-M   'P 1'
#
loop_
_entity.id
_entity.type
_entity.pdbx_description
1 polymer ?
#
loop_
_entity_poly.entity_id
_entity_poly.type
_entity_poly.pdbx_seq_one_letter_code
_entity_poly.pdbx_strand_id
1 'polypeptide(L)'
;MAAAALVVPALIVSAGTASATTDDIVTVANANLDHHACDTNSAGEQGYNSSCTGAGGSPENWCADFVSWVWAQSGYNVSGLTPAAGSFGQYGAGLHPDPHVGDAVVFNYNGNGYADHVAIVTAVNDDGTIESIGGNEVTNDPSTSAAHHDGPYSGAVGDSSYWGMTISGYVSPTN
;
A
#
# COMPACT_ATOMS: atom_id res chain seq x y z
N MET A 1 -33.59 -58.61 12.21
CA MET A 1 -33.18 -57.24 12.58
C MET A 1 -31.71 -57.12 12.26
N ALA A 2 -31.35 -56.31 11.26
CA ALA A 2 -29.96 -55.99 10.94
C ALA A 2 -29.90 -54.49 10.69
N ALA A 3 -29.22 -53.76 11.58
CA ALA A 3 -28.97 -52.34 11.45
C ALA A 3 -27.64 -52.16 10.69
N ALA A 4 -27.69 -51.56 9.50
CA ALA A 4 -26.50 -51.16 8.77
C ALA A 4 -26.07 -49.78 9.26
N ALA A 5 -24.89 -49.69 9.85
CA ALA A 5 -24.26 -48.43 10.24
C ALA A 5 -23.57 -47.81 9.01
N LEU A 6 -24.05 -46.63 8.58
CA LEU A 6 -23.40 -45.79 7.57
C LEU A 6 -22.27 -44.99 8.26
N VAL A 7 -21.03 -45.33 7.94
CA VAL A 7 -19.86 -44.55 8.33
C VAL A 7 -19.65 -43.47 7.27
N VAL A 8 -19.83 -42.21 7.65
CA VAL A 8 -19.52 -41.05 6.80
C VAL A 8 -18.06 -40.66 7.05
N PRO A 9 -17.18 -40.57 6.04
CA PRO A 9 -15.83 -40.06 6.24
C PRO A 9 -15.90 -38.54 6.43
N ALA A 10 -15.50 -38.05 7.59
CA ALA A 10 -15.26 -36.63 7.80
C ALA A 10 -13.96 -36.22 7.09
N LEU A 11 -14.08 -35.46 6.01
CA LEU A 11 -12.96 -34.75 5.38
C LEU A 11 -12.51 -33.64 6.35
N ILE A 12 -11.34 -33.84 6.95
CA ILE A 12 -10.66 -32.80 7.73
C ILE A 12 -9.96 -31.90 6.71
N VAL A 13 -10.57 -30.75 6.40
CA VAL A 13 -9.89 -29.68 5.66
C VAL A 13 -8.96 -28.97 6.64
N SER A 14 -7.66 -29.27 6.56
CA SER A 14 -6.65 -28.45 7.21
C SER A 14 -6.55 -27.13 6.46
N ALA A 15 -7.18 -26.08 6.98
CA ALA A 15 -6.93 -24.71 6.54
C ALA A 15 -5.51 -24.34 6.96
N GLY A 16 -4.56 -24.43 6.03
CA GLY A 16 -3.25 -23.82 6.20
C GLY A 16 -3.43 -22.31 6.31
N THR A 17 -2.73 -21.66 7.23
CA THR A 17 -2.59 -20.20 7.24
C THR A 17 -1.92 -19.80 5.93
N ALA A 18 -2.66 -19.19 5.00
CA ALA A 18 -2.07 -18.60 3.81
C ALA A 18 -1.07 -17.51 4.26
N SER A 19 0.16 -17.57 3.75
CA SER A 19 1.15 -16.51 3.99
C SER A 19 0.83 -15.32 3.10
N ALA A 20 0.95 -14.10 3.65
CA ALA A 20 0.82 -12.86 2.91
C ALA A 20 1.77 -12.80 1.70
N THR A 21 1.28 -12.31 0.57
CA THR A 21 2.06 -12.13 -0.66
C THR A 21 1.99 -10.71 -1.16
N THR A 22 2.95 -10.32 -2.00
CA THR A 22 2.95 -9.01 -2.66
C THR A 22 1.81 -8.88 -3.67
N ASP A 23 1.28 -9.99 -4.20
CA ASP A 23 0.10 -9.98 -5.06
C ASP A 23 -1.17 -9.59 -4.27
N ASP A 24 -1.24 -9.92 -2.99
CA ASP A 24 -2.32 -9.47 -2.11
C ASP A 24 -2.28 -7.94 -1.93
N ILE A 25 -1.08 -7.36 -1.79
CA ILE A 25 -0.88 -5.90 -1.75
C ILE A 25 -1.46 -5.23 -3.01
N VAL A 26 -1.10 -5.74 -4.18
CA VAL A 26 -1.59 -5.20 -5.46
C VAL A 26 -3.11 -5.36 -5.58
N THR A 27 -3.65 -6.49 -5.15
CA THR A 27 -5.11 -6.74 -5.16
C THR A 27 -5.85 -5.75 -4.27
N VAL A 28 -5.37 -5.52 -3.05
CA VAL A 28 -5.96 -4.57 -2.11
C VAL A 28 -5.87 -3.14 -2.63
N ALA A 29 -4.72 -2.72 -3.18
CA ALA A 29 -4.55 -1.38 -3.74
C ALA A 29 -5.52 -1.12 -4.91
N ASN A 30 -5.61 -2.06 -5.87
CA ASN A 30 -6.51 -1.96 -7.01
C ASN A 30 -7.99 -1.86 -6.61
N ALA A 31 -8.39 -2.56 -5.56
CA ALA A 31 -9.78 -2.56 -5.07
C ALA A 31 -10.24 -1.21 -4.50
N ASN A 32 -9.33 -0.23 -4.40
CA ASN A 32 -9.60 1.09 -3.84
C ASN A 32 -9.31 2.24 -4.82
N LEU A 33 -9.06 1.95 -6.10
CA LEU A 33 -8.90 2.99 -7.11
C LEU A 33 -10.12 3.92 -7.14
N ASP A 34 -9.83 5.21 -7.35
CA ASP A 34 -10.80 6.31 -7.39
C ASP A 34 -11.53 6.60 -6.06
N HIS A 35 -11.25 5.86 -4.98
CA HIS A 35 -11.80 6.17 -3.66
C HIS A 35 -11.11 7.39 -3.04
N HIS A 36 -11.91 8.19 -2.33
CA HIS A 36 -11.47 9.36 -1.58
C HIS A 36 -11.14 9.02 -0.11
N ALA A 37 -10.53 9.96 0.61
CA ALA A 37 -10.08 9.80 1.99
C ALA A 37 -11.15 9.29 2.98
N CYS A 38 -12.42 9.60 2.75
CA CYS A 38 -13.55 9.27 3.63
C CYS A 38 -14.50 8.21 3.07
N ASP A 39 -14.21 7.67 1.89
CA ASP A 39 -15.07 6.66 1.27
C ASP A 39 -15.00 5.33 2.03
N THR A 40 -15.96 4.45 1.77
CA THR A 40 -15.88 3.07 2.29
C THR A 40 -14.82 2.31 1.50
N ASN A 41 -13.78 1.84 2.19
CA ASN A 41 -12.70 1.08 1.59
C ASN A 41 -13.15 -0.35 1.19
N SER A 42 -12.29 -1.08 0.49
CA SER A 42 -12.59 -2.44 0.02
C SER A 42 -12.78 -3.48 1.13
N ALA A 43 -12.38 -3.18 2.37
CA ALA A 43 -12.65 -4.02 3.55
C ALA A 43 -14.00 -3.67 4.23
N GLY A 44 -14.71 -2.65 3.75
CA GLY A 44 -16.00 -2.22 4.29
C GLY A 44 -15.90 -1.23 5.45
N GLU A 45 -14.71 -0.69 5.74
CA GLU A 45 -14.48 0.33 6.77
C GLU A 45 -14.40 1.73 6.15
N GLN A 46 -14.52 2.78 6.97
CA GLN A 46 -14.40 4.16 6.47
C GLN A 46 -12.93 4.58 6.37
N GLY A 47 -12.54 5.04 5.18
CA GLY A 47 -11.22 5.58 4.89
C GLY A 47 -10.08 4.58 5.06
N TYR A 48 -8.87 5.11 5.15
CA TYR A 48 -7.62 4.38 5.37
C TYR A 48 -6.95 4.93 6.63
N ASN A 49 -6.80 4.13 7.69
CA ASN A 49 -6.25 4.59 8.98
C ASN A 49 -6.88 5.93 9.46
N SER A 50 -6.11 7.02 9.55
CA SER A 50 -6.60 8.34 9.95
C SER A 50 -6.95 9.27 8.80
N SER A 51 -6.80 8.85 7.53
CA SER A 51 -7.04 9.65 6.33
C SER A 51 -8.26 10.57 6.36
N CYS A 52 -9.42 10.10 6.85
CA CYS A 52 -10.66 10.88 6.90
C CYS A 52 -10.74 11.89 8.06
N THR A 53 -9.96 11.69 9.14
CA THR A 53 -10.15 12.42 10.41
C THR A 53 -8.87 12.97 11.05
N GLY A 54 -7.69 12.69 10.48
CA GLY A 54 -6.40 13.03 11.08
C GLY A 54 -6.11 14.52 11.17
N ALA A 55 -6.74 15.36 10.34
CA ALA A 55 -6.65 16.81 10.41
C ALA A 55 -7.72 17.42 11.32
N GLY A 56 -7.79 16.96 12.58
CA GLY A 56 -8.73 17.50 13.57
C GLY A 56 -10.20 17.16 13.28
N GLY A 57 -10.46 15.96 12.74
CA GLY A 57 -11.79 15.49 12.34
C GLY A 57 -12.14 15.76 10.88
N SER A 58 -11.17 16.21 10.07
CA SER A 58 -11.29 16.37 8.62
C SER A 58 -10.18 15.58 7.90
N PRO A 59 -10.29 15.39 6.57
CA PRO A 59 -9.27 14.69 5.81
C PRO A 59 -7.87 15.30 5.95
N GLU A 60 -6.87 14.45 6.18
CA GLU A 60 -5.45 14.81 6.16
C GLU A 60 -4.78 14.33 4.87
N ASN A 61 -3.56 14.79 4.58
CA ASN A 61 -2.76 14.18 3.50
C ASN A 61 -2.54 12.70 3.82
N TRP A 62 -3.04 11.83 2.96
CA TRP A 62 -3.30 10.43 3.32
C TRP A 62 -2.55 9.40 2.47
N CYS A 63 -1.51 9.81 1.73
CA CYS A 63 -0.68 8.88 0.94
C CYS A 63 -0.06 7.78 1.82
N ALA A 64 0.50 8.16 2.96
CA ALA A 64 1.09 7.23 3.93
C ALA A 64 0.05 6.35 4.61
N ASP A 65 -1.12 6.90 4.94
CA ASP A 65 -2.23 6.15 5.51
C ASP A 65 -2.69 5.04 4.56
N PHE A 66 -2.85 5.36 3.27
CA PHE A 66 -3.24 4.41 2.25
C PHE A 66 -2.23 3.27 2.12
N VAL A 67 -0.95 3.59 1.90
CA VAL A 67 0.11 2.58 1.72
C VAL A 67 0.23 1.70 2.96
N SER A 68 0.20 2.28 4.16
CA SER A 68 0.23 1.53 5.42
C SER A 68 -1.00 0.63 5.57
N TRP A 69 -2.19 1.13 5.24
CA TRP A 69 -3.41 0.35 5.30
C TRP A 69 -3.39 -0.82 4.31
N VAL A 70 -2.93 -0.61 3.07
CA VAL A 70 -2.82 -1.66 2.05
C VAL A 70 -1.91 -2.80 2.54
N TRP A 71 -0.74 -2.46 3.09
CA TRP A 71 0.17 -3.45 3.68
C TRP A 71 -0.47 -4.21 4.85
N ALA A 72 -1.11 -3.50 5.78
CA ALA A 72 -1.77 -4.11 6.94
C ALA A 72 -2.90 -5.07 6.51
N GLN A 73 -3.73 -4.64 5.56
CA GLN A 73 -4.85 -5.43 5.03
C GLN A 73 -4.37 -6.69 4.30
N SER A 74 -3.17 -6.64 3.73
CA SER A 74 -2.52 -7.77 3.07
C SER A 74 -1.77 -8.68 4.05
N GLY A 75 -1.77 -8.36 5.35
CA GLY A 75 -1.18 -9.18 6.40
C GLY A 75 0.26 -8.85 6.77
N TYR A 76 0.80 -7.73 6.30
CA TYR A 76 2.15 -7.27 6.64
C TYR A 76 2.18 -6.43 7.92
N ASN A 77 3.30 -6.46 8.62
CA ASN A 77 3.52 -5.67 9.82
C ASN A 77 3.68 -4.19 9.45
N VAL A 78 2.96 -3.28 10.11
CA VAL A 78 3.05 -1.83 9.87
C VAL A 78 3.50 -1.06 11.10
N SER A 79 4.04 -1.75 12.10
CA SER A 79 4.50 -1.15 13.35
C SER A 79 5.59 -0.11 13.08
N GLY A 80 5.37 1.10 13.57
CA GLY A 80 6.30 2.23 13.42
C GLY A 80 6.01 3.14 12.21
N LEU A 81 5.13 2.73 11.29
CA LEU A 81 4.60 3.65 10.28
C LEU A 81 3.65 4.66 10.92
N THR A 82 3.63 5.87 10.36
CA THR A 82 2.78 6.97 10.81
C THR A 82 2.13 7.64 9.58
N PRO A 83 1.16 8.55 9.75
CA PRO A 83 0.58 9.31 8.64
C PRO A 83 1.59 10.18 7.87
N ALA A 84 2.84 10.33 8.34
CA ALA A 84 3.90 10.98 7.58
C ALA A 84 4.56 10.00 6.59
N ALA A 85 4.59 10.35 5.31
CA ALA A 85 5.26 9.57 4.25
C ALA A 85 6.74 9.29 4.56
N GLY A 86 7.42 10.22 5.24
CA GLY A 86 8.81 10.03 5.64
C GLY A 86 9.06 8.90 6.64
N SER A 87 8.01 8.38 7.31
CA SER A 87 8.14 7.22 8.19
C SER A 87 8.55 5.95 7.45
N PHE A 88 8.18 5.82 6.17
CA PHE A 88 8.62 4.71 5.31
C PHE A 88 10.14 4.69 5.14
N GLY A 89 10.78 5.86 4.97
CA GLY A 89 12.24 5.95 4.83
C GLY A 89 13.04 5.46 6.05
N GLN A 90 12.38 5.26 7.20
CA GLN A 90 12.95 4.75 8.44
C GLN A 90 12.43 3.35 8.83
N TYR A 91 11.49 2.82 8.06
CA TYR A 91 10.81 1.57 8.36
C TYR A 91 11.64 0.37 7.92
N GLY A 92 11.63 -0.71 8.72
CA GLY A 92 12.33 -1.95 8.40
C GLY A 92 13.83 -1.73 8.16
N ALA A 93 14.31 -2.17 7.00
CA ALA A 93 15.70 -1.98 6.58
C ALA A 93 16.01 -0.57 6.02
N GLY A 94 14.99 0.29 5.89
CA GLY A 94 15.09 1.59 5.24
C GLY A 94 15.04 1.50 3.71
N LEU A 95 15.47 2.58 3.06
CA LEU A 95 15.44 2.70 1.60
C LEU A 95 16.45 1.78 0.90
N HIS A 96 16.03 1.17 -0.21
CA HIS A 96 16.87 0.48 -1.18
C HIS A 96 16.59 0.99 -2.62
N PRO A 97 17.52 0.80 -3.57
CA PRO A 97 17.39 1.38 -4.91
C PRO A 97 16.59 0.52 -5.90
N ASP A 98 16.42 -0.78 -5.61
CA ASP A 98 15.84 -1.74 -6.55
C ASP A 98 14.34 -1.91 -6.31
N PRO A 99 13.44 -1.56 -7.26
CA PRO A 99 12.01 -1.71 -7.08
C PRO A 99 11.57 -3.17 -7.17
N HIS A 100 10.64 -3.57 -6.31
CA HIS A 100 9.88 -4.80 -6.39
C HIS A 100 8.37 -4.52 -6.26
N VAL A 101 7.56 -5.41 -6.83
CA VAL A 101 6.11 -5.37 -6.63
C VAL A 101 5.81 -5.48 -5.13
N GLY A 102 4.94 -4.61 -4.63
CA GLY A 102 4.56 -4.51 -3.23
C GLY A 102 5.42 -3.57 -2.39
N ASP A 103 6.56 -3.11 -2.89
CA ASP A 103 7.36 -2.07 -2.22
C ASP A 103 6.59 -0.74 -2.15
N ALA A 104 6.95 0.10 -1.18
CA ALA A 104 6.56 1.49 -1.15
C ALA A 104 7.63 2.33 -1.86
N VAL A 105 7.27 3.08 -2.90
CA VAL A 105 8.13 4.08 -3.52
C VAL A 105 8.03 5.39 -2.75
N VAL A 106 9.17 5.96 -2.35
CA VAL A 106 9.23 7.17 -1.50
C VAL A 106 9.80 8.36 -2.29
N PHE A 107 9.10 9.49 -2.27
CA PHE A 107 9.45 10.68 -3.04
C PHE A 107 9.94 11.83 -2.16
N ASN A 108 11.00 12.51 -2.60
CA ASN A 108 11.62 13.67 -1.94
C ASN A 108 11.93 13.44 -0.44
N TYR A 109 12.41 12.26 -0.08
CA TYR A 109 12.82 11.98 1.29
C TYR A 109 14.04 12.82 1.67
N ASN A 110 13.96 13.55 2.77
CA ASN A 110 15.03 14.46 3.21
C ASN A 110 16.10 13.78 4.09
N GLY A 111 16.00 12.46 4.31
CA GLY A 111 16.91 11.72 5.20
C GLY A 111 16.56 11.81 6.69
N ASN A 112 15.53 12.55 7.07
CA ASN A 112 15.20 12.84 8.47
C ASN A 112 13.68 12.83 8.74
N GLY A 113 13.01 11.76 8.29
CA GLY A 113 11.61 11.48 8.64
C GLY A 113 10.56 12.31 7.88
N TYR A 114 10.96 13.05 6.84
CA TYR A 114 10.03 13.74 5.94
C TYR A 114 10.23 13.28 4.50
N ALA A 115 9.12 13.01 3.82
CA ALA A 115 9.01 12.77 2.38
C ALA A 115 7.73 13.48 1.90
N ASP A 116 7.70 13.87 0.62
CA ASP A 116 6.51 14.54 0.06
C ASP A 116 5.40 13.54 -0.24
N HIS A 117 5.76 12.34 -0.71
CA HIS A 117 4.79 11.34 -1.16
C HIS A 117 5.29 9.91 -0.99
N VAL A 118 4.35 8.98 -0.94
CA VAL A 118 4.61 7.54 -0.96
C VAL A 118 3.47 6.81 -1.68
N ALA A 119 3.80 5.81 -2.50
CA ALA A 119 2.86 4.98 -3.24
C ALA A 119 3.30 3.50 -3.24
N ILE A 120 2.38 2.56 -3.51
CA ILE A 120 2.67 1.14 -3.65
C ILE A 120 3.13 0.85 -5.09
N VAL A 121 4.26 0.18 -5.27
CA VAL A 121 4.68 -0.37 -6.57
C VAL A 121 3.80 -1.56 -6.93
N THR A 122 3.07 -1.48 -8.04
CA THR A 122 2.14 -2.52 -8.49
C THR A 122 2.68 -3.36 -9.65
N ALA A 123 3.64 -2.82 -10.41
CA ALA A 123 4.34 -3.56 -11.46
C ALA A 123 5.79 -3.08 -11.58
N VAL A 124 6.68 -4.00 -11.97
CA VAL A 124 8.05 -3.72 -12.40
C VAL A 124 8.24 -4.38 -13.76
N ASN A 125 8.43 -3.56 -14.79
CA ASN A 125 8.52 -3.99 -16.18
C ASN A 125 9.95 -4.35 -16.57
N ASP A 126 10.10 -5.18 -17.61
CA ASP A 126 11.41 -5.65 -18.10
C ASP A 126 12.35 -4.51 -18.56
N ASP A 127 11.80 -3.35 -18.91
CA ASP A 127 12.55 -2.16 -19.34
C ASP A 127 12.96 -1.24 -18.17
N GLY A 128 12.68 -1.64 -16.93
CA GLY A 128 12.98 -0.87 -15.72
C GLY A 128 11.97 0.22 -15.40
N THR A 129 10.84 0.30 -16.12
CA THR A 129 9.70 1.12 -15.70
C THR A 129 8.89 0.42 -14.61
N ILE A 130 8.17 1.21 -13.83
CA ILE A 130 7.26 0.74 -12.79
C ILE A 130 5.88 1.40 -12.94
N GLU A 131 4.88 0.74 -12.37
CA GLU A 131 3.55 1.30 -12.12
C GLU A 131 3.33 1.36 -10.62
N SER A 132 2.54 2.33 -10.16
CA SER A 132 2.24 2.48 -8.74
C SER A 132 0.79 2.87 -8.48
N ILE A 133 0.32 2.60 -7.27
CA ILE A 133 -0.94 3.16 -6.76
C ILE A 133 -0.67 3.87 -5.45
N GLY A 134 -0.99 5.16 -5.37
CA GLY A 134 -0.92 5.92 -4.14
C GLY A 134 -2.26 6.57 -3.80
N GLY A 135 -2.39 6.93 -2.53
CA GLY A 135 -3.51 7.73 -2.04
C GLY A 135 -3.18 9.22 -2.08
N ASN A 136 -4.17 10.08 -1.95
CA ASN A 136 -4.02 11.54 -1.93
C ASN A 136 -3.45 12.12 -3.23
N GLU A 137 -3.95 11.63 -4.36
CA GLU A 137 -3.52 12.04 -5.70
C GLU A 137 -4.65 12.72 -6.48
N VAL A 138 -4.40 13.06 -7.74
CA VAL A 138 -5.32 13.76 -8.67
C VAL A 138 -5.52 15.25 -8.32
N THR A 139 -5.69 15.60 -7.05
CA THR A 139 -5.80 16.98 -6.58
C THR A 139 -4.93 17.24 -5.34
N ASN A 140 -4.66 18.51 -5.04
CA ASN A 140 -3.91 18.91 -3.83
C ASN A 140 -4.79 19.06 -2.57
N ASP A 141 -6.10 18.80 -2.68
CA ASP A 141 -7.03 18.91 -1.55
C ASP A 141 -7.37 17.50 -1.05
N PRO A 142 -6.95 17.12 0.18
CA PRO A 142 -7.22 15.81 0.76
C PRO A 142 -8.68 15.34 0.72
N SER A 143 -9.62 16.27 0.70
CA SER A 143 -11.05 15.96 0.68
C SER A 143 -11.59 15.58 -0.70
N THR A 144 -10.84 15.90 -1.77
CA THR A 144 -11.23 15.63 -3.17
C THR A 144 -10.19 14.82 -3.93
N SER A 145 -9.03 14.59 -3.33
CA SER A 145 -8.01 13.69 -3.86
C SER A 145 -8.49 12.23 -3.80
N ALA A 146 -7.89 11.38 -4.61
CA ALA A 146 -8.30 9.98 -4.75
C ALA A 146 -7.08 9.05 -4.72
N ALA A 147 -7.34 7.76 -4.56
CA ALA A 147 -6.34 6.75 -4.85
C ALA A 147 -6.26 6.59 -6.36
N HIS A 148 -5.06 6.66 -6.92
CA HIS A 148 -4.88 6.74 -8.36
C HIS A 148 -3.76 5.81 -8.83
N HIS A 149 -3.86 5.39 -10.09
CA HIS A 149 -2.90 4.51 -10.73
C HIS A 149 -1.94 5.32 -11.60
N ASP A 150 -0.66 5.25 -11.29
CA ASP A 150 0.40 5.97 -11.98
C ASP A 150 1.27 5.09 -12.86
N GLY A 151 1.73 5.70 -13.95
CA GLY A 151 2.73 5.14 -14.82
C GLY A 151 2.19 4.51 -16.11
N PRO A 152 3.04 3.75 -16.83
CA PRO A 152 4.41 3.41 -16.43
C PRO A 152 5.36 4.62 -16.39
N TYR A 153 6.31 4.64 -15.45
CA TYR A 153 7.39 5.63 -15.36
C TYR A 153 8.72 4.97 -14.96
N SER A 154 9.86 5.63 -15.21
CA SER A 154 11.18 5.08 -14.85
C SER A 154 11.28 4.76 -13.36
N GLY A 155 11.62 3.51 -13.00
CA GLY A 155 11.85 3.08 -11.63
C GLY A 155 13.23 3.41 -11.07
N ALA A 156 14.10 4.07 -11.83
CA ALA A 156 15.42 4.46 -11.33
C ALA A 156 15.31 5.50 -10.20
N VAL A 157 16.07 5.31 -9.11
CA VAL A 157 16.29 6.33 -8.08
C VAL A 157 16.89 7.58 -8.72
N GLY A 158 16.34 8.74 -8.35
CA GLY A 158 16.69 10.02 -8.94
C GLY A 158 15.45 10.77 -9.44
N ASP A 159 15.67 11.79 -10.28
CA ASP A 159 14.60 12.65 -10.75
C ASP A 159 13.62 11.91 -11.65
N SER A 160 12.34 11.95 -11.29
CA SER A 160 11.24 11.42 -12.09
C SER A 160 10.55 12.57 -12.84
N SER A 161 10.62 12.53 -14.16
CA SER A 161 9.91 13.51 -15.02
C SER A 161 8.39 13.36 -14.96
N TYR A 162 7.89 12.16 -14.64
CA TYR A 162 6.46 11.90 -14.47
C TYR A 162 5.93 12.61 -13.22
N TRP A 163 6.63 12.43 -12.09
CA TRP A 163 6.21 12.98 -10.80
C TRP A 163 6.63 14.43 -10.58
N GLY A 164 7.66 14.92 -11.30
CA GLY A 164 8.32 16.18 -10.95
C GLY A 164 8.97 16.15 -9.57
N MET A 165 9.28 14.96 -9.06
CA MET A 165 9.87 14.67 -7.76
C MET A 165 11.05 13.71 -7.91
N THR A 166 11.93 13.67 -6.92
CA THR A 166 13.00 12.69 -6.83
C THR A 166 12.48 11.41 -6.18
N ILE A 167 12.55 10.29 -6.90
CA ILE A 167 12.42 8.95 -6.31
C ILE A 167 13.63 8.76 -5.39
N SER A 168 13.39 8.73 -4.09
CA SER A 168 14.45 8.61 -3.08
C SER A 168 14.86 7.16 -2.83
N GLY A 169 13.97 6.22 -3.17
CA GLY A 169 14.18 4.79 -3.02
C GLY A 169 12.86 4.06 -2.78
N TYR A 170 13.01 2.78 -2.48
CA TYR A 170 11.93 1.83 -2.23
C TYR A 170 12.07 1.25 -0.83
N VAL A 171 10.96 0.81 -0.26
CA VAL A 171 10.90 0.20 1.06
C VAL A 171 10.04 -1.05 0.98
N SER A 172 10.62 -2.21 1.30
CA SER A 172 9.87 -3.46 1.34
C SER A 172 9.03 -3.61 2.61
N PRO A 173 7.83 -4.22 2.51
CA PRO A 173 7.03 -4.58 3.68
C PRO A 173 7.72 -5.65 4.53
N THR A 174 7.43 -5.70 5.83
CA THR A 174 7.98 -6.72 6.75
C THR A 174 6.92 -7.70 7.24
N ASN A 175 7.34 -8.93 7.54
CA ASN A 175 6.52 -10.01 8.12
C ASN A 175 6.84 -10.20 9.61
#